data_AF-A0A2T2SEF7-F1
#
_entry.id   AF-A0A2T2SEF7-F1
#
_cell.length_a   1.000
_cell.length_b   1.000
_cell.length_c   1.000
_cell.angle_alpha   90.00
_cell.angle_beta   90.00
_cell.angle_gamma   90.00
#
_symmetry.space_group_name_H-M   'P 1'
#
loop_
_entity.id
_entity.type
_entity.pdbx_description
1 polymer ?
#
loop_
_entity_poly.entity_id
_entity_poly.type
_entity_poly.pdbx_seq_one_letter_code
_entity_poly.pdbx_strand_id
1 'polypeptide(L)'
;VWTESTALALIVAYGLIFISMVLAGAGEIASVLGPVGRPVFWGLYHALPNFTEVTTIVTSLSKDQAVSSWYPLISSLLFGGVVYGTTGVLFARRDF
;
A
#
# COMPACT_ATOMS: atom_id res chain seq x y z
N VAL A 1 14.66 -16.44 -10.57
CA VAL A 1 14.36 -17.21 -9.34
C VAL A 1 13.33 -16.53 -8.45
N TRP A 2 13.45 -15.24 -8.12
CA TRP A 2 12.50 -14.52 -7.26
C TRP A 2 11.13 -14.20 -7.92
N THR A 3 11.01 -14.28 -9.24
CA THR A 3 9.83 -13.82 -9.99
C THR A 3 8.87 -14.93 -10.45
N GLU A 4 9.15 -16.19 -10.12
CA GLU A 4 8.40 -17.36 -10.64
C GLU A 4 7.69 -18.17 -9.53
N SER A 5 7.73 -17.70 -8.29
CA SER A 5 7.14 -18.39 -7.15
C SER A 5 5.80 -17.76 -6.76
N THR A 6 4.71 -18.48 -7.06
CA THR A 6 3.36 -18.15 -6.57
C THR A 6 3.33 -18.01 -5.05
N ALA A 7 4.08 -18.85 -4.34
CA ALA A 7 4.17 -18.78 -2.88
C ALA A 7 4.78 -17.45 -2.41
N LEU A 8 5.86 -16.98 -3.07
CA LEU A 8 6.45 -15.69 -2.73
C LEU A 8 5.51 -14.53 -3.05
N ALA A 9 4.79 -14.58 -4.18
CA ALA A 9 3.80 -13.57 -4.53
C ALA A 9 2.70 -13.46 -3.47
N LEU A 10 2.20 -14.60 -2.98
CA LEU A 10 1.22 -14.62 -1.89
C LEU A 10 1.79 -14.05 -0.59
N ILE A 11 3.02 -14.43 -0.22
CA ILE A 11 3.68 -13.89 0.99
C ILE A 11 3.80 -12.36 0.91
N VAL A 12 4.20 -11.82 -0.25
CA VAL A 12 4.30 -10.38 -0.46
C VAL A 12 2.92 -9.72 -0.38
N ALA A 13 1.90 -10.29 -1.03
CA ALA A 13 0.54 -9.76 -1.00
C ALA A 13 -0.04 -9.70 0.42
N TYR A 14 0.04 -10.81 1.17
CA TYR A 14 -0.41 -10.84 2.56
C TYR A 14 0.44 -9.95 3.47
N GLY A 15 1.75 -9.88 3.22
CA GLY A 15 2.66 -8.97 3.92
C GLY A 15 2.26 -7.50 3.74
N LEU A 16 1.90 -7.10 2.52
CA LEU A 16 1.42 -5.74 2.25
C LEU A 16 0.09 -5.43 2.94
N ILE A 17 -0.85 -6.38 2.97
CA ILE A 17 -2.11 -6.22 3.71
C ILE A 17 -1.82 -6.03 5.21
N PHE A 18 -0.92 -6.86 5.77
CA PHE A 18 -0.52 -6.74 7.16
C PHE A 18 0.14 -5.41 7.48
N ILE A 19 1.11 -4.97 6.65
CA ILE A 19 1.78 -3.68 6.81
C ILE A 19 0.77 -2.54 6.69
N SER A 20 -0.21 -2.62 5.78
CA SER A 20 -1.26 -1.61 5.64
C SER A 20 -2.07 -1.43 6.93
N MET A 21 -2.30 -2.49 7.71
CA MET A 21 -2.99 -2.36 9.00
C MET A 21 -2.15 -1.58 10.01
N VAL A 22 -0.82 -1.80 10.02
CA VAL A 22 0.11 -1.03 10.86
C VAL A 22 0.13 0.44 10.41
N LEU A 23 0.19 0.68 9.11
CA LEU A 23 0.22 2.02 8.52
C LEU A 23 -1.07 2.81 8.78
N ALA A 24 -2.23 2.17 8.88
CA ALA A 24 -3.49 2.84 9.23
C ALA A 24 -3.44 3.54 10.61
N GLY A 25 -2.55 3.10 11.51
CA GLY A 25 -2.26 3.75 12.79
C GLY A 25 -1.24 4.89 12.71
N ALA A 26 -0.96 5.42 11.52
CA ALA A 26 0.15 6.34 11.27
C ALA A 26 0.21 7.54 12.22
N GLY A 27 -0.95 8.15 12.53
CA GLY A 27 -1.00 9.32 13.42
C GLY A 27 -0.45 9.01 14.81
N GLU A 28 -0.88 7.90 15.41
CA GLU A 28 -0.47 7.48 16.75
C GLU A 28 0.98 6.99 16.75
N ILE A 29 1.36 6.15 15.77
CA ILE A 29 2.69 5.55 15.70
C ILE A 29 3.75 6.61 15.40
N ALA A 30 3.49 7.54 14.47
CA ALA A 30 4.44 8.60 14.13
C ALA A 30 4.70 9.58 15.28
N SER A 31 3.77 9.70 16.25
CA SER A 31 3.92 10.59 17.40
C SER A 31 4.92 10.04 18.44
N VAL A 32 5.06 8.72 18.53
CA VAL A 32 5.98 8.04 19.46
C VAL A 32 7.33 7.70 18.82
N LEU A 33 7.47 7.88 17.51
CA LEU A 33 8.71 7.63 16.78
C LEU A 33 9.71 8.78 16.94
N GLY A 34 10.97 8.42 17.15
CA GLY A 34 12.08 9.37 17.20
C GLY A 34 12.35 10.07 15.86
N PRO A 35 13.33 11.00 15.83
CA PRO A 35 13.59 11.89 14.68
C PRO A 35 13.93 11.16 13.38
N VAL A 36 14.45 9.94 13.45
CA VAL A 36 14.75 9.10 12.26
C VAL A 36 13.58 8.16 11.92
N GLY A 37 12.90 7.61 12.92
CA GLY A 37 11.80 6.66 12.71
C GLY A 37 10.60 7.32 12.04
N ARG A 38 10.31 8.58 12.41
CA ARG A 38 9.17 9.33 11.87
C ARG A 38 9.24 9.53 10.35
N PRO A 39 10.32 10.07 9.75
CA PRO A 39 10.39 10.23 8.29
C PRO A 39 10.41 8.89 7.55
N VAL A 40 11.03 7.84 8.11
CA VAL A 40 11.01 6.50 7.51
C VAL A 40 9.59 5.94 7.47
N PHE A 41 8.87 6.03 8.59
CA PHE A 41 7.50 5.55 8.68
C PHE A 41 6.57 6.30 7.73
N TRP A 42 6.68 7.63 7.66
CA TRP A 42 5.93 8.42 6.69
C TRP A 42 6.32 8.10 5.25
N GLY A 43 7.60 7.83 4.97
CA GLY A 43 8.04 7.35 3.67
C GLY A 43 7.34 6.05 3.26
N LEU A 44 7.27 5.08 4.19
CA LEU A 44 6.55 3.83 3.97
C LEU A 44 5.04 4.05 3.78
N TYR A 45 4.42 4.93 4.58
CA TYR A 45 3.01 5.27 4.47
C TYR A 45 2.62 5.83 3.09
N HIS A 46 3.50 6.66 2.50
CA HIS A 46 3.26 7.25 1.19
C HIS A 46 3.67 6.33 0.03
N ALA A 47 4.62 5.42 0.25
CA ALA A 47 5.14 4.53 -0.79
C ALA A 47 4.35 3.22 -0.93
N LEU A 48 3.74 2.73 0.14
CA LEU A 48 3.02 1.46 0.17
C LEU A 48 1.50 1.65 0.01
N PRO A 49 0.76 0.61 -0.44
CA PRO A 49 -0.68 0.67 -0.58
C PRO A 49 -1.38 0.66 0.80
N ASN A 50 -2.35 1.56 0.98
CA ASN A 50 -3.11 1.75 2.23
C ASN A 50 -4.48 1.05 2.17
N PHE A 51 -4.48 -0.27 1.97
CA PHE A 51 -5.69 -1.11 1.83
C PHE A 51 -6.73 -0.92 2.95
N THR A 52 -6.27 -0.82 4.20
CA THR A 52 -7.15 -0.64 5.37
C THR A 52 -7.93 0.68 5.28
N GLU A 53 -7.25 1.77 4.94
CA GLU A 53 -7.88 3.08 4.82
C GLU A 53 -8.80 3.15 3.60
N VAL A 54 -8.45 2.50 2.49
CA VAL A 54 -9.35 2.37 1.33
C VAL A 54 -10.63 1.63 1.71
N THR A 55 -10.54 0.60 2.55
CA THR A 55 -11.73 -0.12 3.05
C THR A 55 -12.61 0.78 3.93
N THR A 56 -11.99 1.68 4.71
CA THR A 56 -12.72 2.70 5.47
C THR A 56 -13.48 3.65 4.54
N ILE A 57 -12.88 4.08 3.43
CA ILE A 57 -13.56 4.93 2.41
C ILE A 57 -14.80 4.20 1.85
N VAL A 58 -14.66 2.93 1.45
CA VAL A 58 -15.79 2.13 0.96
C VAL A 58 -16.90 2.03 2.00
N THR A 59 -16.54 1.83 3.26
CA THR A 59 -17.50 1.76 4.37
C THR A 59 -18.21 3.10 4.58
N SER A 60 -17.49 4.23 4.52
CA SER A 60 -18.06 5.57 4.65
C SER A 60 -19.04 5.88 3.51
N LEU A 61 -18.66 5.59 2.26
CA LEU A 61 -19.53 5.75 1.10
C LEU A 61 -20.80 4.88 1.20
N SER A 62 -20.66 3.65 1.72
CA SER A 62 -21.80 2.74 1.93
C SER A 62 -22.77 3.22 3.00
N LYS A 63 -22.32 4.09 3.92
CA LYS A 63 -23.12 4.66 5.02
C LYS A 63 -23.58 6.09 4.74
N ASP A 64 -23.37 6.61 3.53
CA ASP A 64 -23.61 8.00 3.15
C ASP A 64 -22.88 9.00 4.08
N GLN A 65 -21.68 8.62 4.54
CA GLN A 65 -20.83 9.45 5.38
C GLN A 65 -19.78 10.18 4.53
N ALA A 66 -19.44 11.40 4.94
CA ALA A 66 -18.40 12.17 4.28
C ALA A 66 -17.04 11.45 4.36
N VAL A 67 -16.36 11.34 3.22
CA VAL A 67 -15.00 10.80 3.12
C VAL A 67 -14.01 11.86 3.59
N SER A 68 -13.23 11.54 4.63
CA SER A 68 -12.26 12.48 5.22
C SER A 68 -11.07 12.77 4.31
N SER A 69 -10.58 11.76 3.56
CA SER A 69 -9.46 11.91 2.65
C SER A 69 -9.52 10.87 1.53
N TRP A 70 -9.32 11.34 0.29
CA TRP A 70 -9.16 10.49 -0.89
C TRP A 70 -7.71 10.09 -1.14
N TYR A 71 -6.76 10.63 -0.37
CA TYR A 71 -5.34 10.35 -0.48
C TYR A 71 -5.03 8.83 -0.49
N PRO A 72 -5.57 8.00 0.42
CA PRO A 72 -5.21 6.59 0.50
C PRO A 72 -5.62 5.80 -0.74
N LEU A 73 -6.69 6.22 -1.41
CA LEU A 73 -7.14 5.64 -2.67
C LEU A 73 -6.15 5.98 -3.79
N ILE A 74 -5.80 7.25 -3.94
CA ILE A 74 -4.92 7.72 -5.01
C ILE A 74 -3.51 7.13 -4.84
N SER A 75 -2.96 7.12 -3.62
CA SER A 75 -1.62 6.55 -3.37
C SER A 75 -1.58 5.05 -3.69
N SER A 76 -2.62 4.30 -3.31
CA SER A 76 -2.72 2.87 -3.60
C SER A 76 -2.88 2.59 -5.10
N LEU A 77 -3.63 3.43 -5.82
CA LEU A 77 -3.74 3.34 -7.27
C LEU A 77 -2.41 3.61 -7.97
N LEU A 78 -1.65 4.61 -7.52
CA LEU A 78 -0.30 4.90 -8.04
C LEU A 78 0.65 3.73 -7.79
N PHE A 79 0.65 3.15 -6.59
CA PHE A 79 1.42 1.95 -6.29
C PHE A 79 1.06 0.80 -7.23
N GLY A 80 -0.24 0.53 -7.39
CA GLY A 80 -0.73 -0.46 -8.35
C GLY A 80 -0.25 -0.18 -9.77
N GLY A 81 -0.37 1.06 -10.24
CA GLY A 81 0.10 1.49 -11.56
C GLY A 81 1.60 1.23 -11.76
N VAL A 82 2.44 1.52 -10.77
CA VAL A 82 3.88 1.24 -10.82
C VAL A 82 4.16 -0.25 -10.87
N VAL A 83 3.51 -1.06 -10.01
CA VAL A 83 3.72 -2.52 -9.96
C VAL A 83 3.25 -3.19 -11.25
N TYR A 84 2.05 -2.87 -11.73
CA TYR A 84 1.53 -3.39 -12.99
C TYR A 84 2.35 -2.91 -14.19
N GLY A 85 2.74 -1.64 -14.23
CA GLY A 85 3.59 -1.09 -15.29
C GLY A 85 4.96 -1.77 -15.34
N THR A 86 5.60 -1.95 -14.19
CA THR A 86 6.89 -2.65 -14.10
C THR A 86 6.76 -4.09 -14.55
N THR A 87 5.71 -4.79 -14.10
CA THR A 87 5.44 -6.18 -14.51
C THR A 87 5.20 -6.27 -16.02
N GLY A 88 4.42 -5.36 -16.61
CA GLY A 88 4.17 -5.32 -18.05
C GLY A 88 5.45 -5.09 -18.87
N VAL A 89 6.32 -4.18 -18.43
CA VAL A 89 7.62 -3.94 -19.09
C VAL A 89 8.54 -5.15 -18.98
N LEU A 90 8.63 -5.77 -17.81
CA LEU A 90 9.44 -6.97 -17.60
C LEU A 90 8.92 -8.14 -18.43
N PHE A 91 7.60 -8.30 -18.50
CA PHE A 91 6.96 -9.34 -19.29
C PHE A 91 7.17 -9.13 -20.79
N ALA A 92 7.03 -7.91 -21.30
CA ALA A 92 7.23 -7.58 -22.71
C ALA A 92 8.67 -7.76 -23.19
N ARG A 93 9.65 -7.68 -22.28
CA ARG A 93 11.08 -7.89 -22.56
C ARG A 93 11.55 -9.32 -22.34
N ARG A 94 10.68 -10.19 -21.84
CA ARG A 94 11.03 -11.59 -21.57
C ARG A 94 10.78 -12.39 -22.84
N ASP A 95 11.86 -12.82 -23.49
CA ASP A 95 11.80 -13.82 -24.55
C ASP A 95 11.32 -15.15 -23.93
N PHE A 96 10.25 -15.70 -24.50
CA PHE A 96 9.69 -17.02 -24.15
C PHE A 96 10.22 -18.09 -25.11
#